data_AF-A0A150KEP6-F1
#
_entry.id   AF-A0A150KEP6-F1
#
_cell.length_a   1.000
_cell.length_b   1.000
_cell.length_c   1.000
_cell.angle_alpha   90.00
_cell.angle_beta   90.00
_cell.angle_gamma   90.00
#
_symmetry.space_group_name_H-M   'P 1'
#
loop_
_entity.id
_entity.type
_entity.pdbx_description
1 polymer ?
#
loop_
_entity_poly.entity_id
_entity_poly.type
_entity_poly.pdbx_seq_one_letter_code
_entity_poly.pdbx_strand_id
1 'polypeptide(L)'
;MHYFSEKFKAKRTEKYKSGLFKKIPEANKKAAGRMWYNTGWGGRMSEEEFRQEINRLRNREIEELFVSREDFMDFWKVLVAEEDFKHFRGIALRGGHVRYIYLDEPEI
;
A
#
# COMPACT_ATOMS: atom_id res chain seq x y z
N MET A 1 -8.20 8.88 -27.61
CA MET A 1 -8.85 9.52 -26.44
C MET A 1 -8.04 9.23 -25.19
N HIS A 2 -7.12 10.12 -24.83
CA HIS A 2 -6.36 10.11 -23.57
C HIS A 2 -6.70 11.42 -22.87
N TYR A 3 -7.66 11.40 -21.94
CA TYR A 3 -8.08 12.62 -21.24
C TYR A 3 -8.38 12.32 -19.77
N PHE A 4 -7.32 12.28 -18.96
CA PHE A 4 -7.33 12.90 -17.64
C PHE A 4 -5.92 13.29 -17.19
N SER A 5 -5.40 14.32 -17.86
CA SER A 5 -4.40 15.31 -17.46
C SER A 5 -3.47 15.01 -16.25
N GLU A 6 -2.22 14.70 -16.58
CA GLU A 6 -1.03 14.72 -15.73
C GLU A 6 -0.81 16.07 -14.99
N LYS A 7 -1.40 17.17 -15.49
CA LYS A 7 -1.28 18.50 -14.86
C LYS A 7 -2.12 18.66 -13.58
N PHE A 8 -3.09 17.77 -13.32
CA PHE A 8 -3.87 17.78 -12.08
C PHE A 8 -3.25 16.95 -10.95
N LYS A 9 -2.43 15.95 -11.26
CA LYS A 9 -1.78 15.08 -10.25
C LYS A 9 -0.68 15.83 -9.50
N ALA A 10 0.15 16.63 -10.18
CA ALA A 10 1.31 17.29 -9.57
C ALA A 10 0.94 18.48 -8.66
N LYS A 11 -0.07 19.30 -9.03
CA LYS A 11 -0.43 20.49 -8.25
C LYS A 11 -1.15 20.18 -6.93
N ARG A 12 -1.81 19.03 -6.84
CA ARG A 12 -2.55 18.61 -5.63
C ARG A 12 -1.64 17.87 -4.64
N THR A 13 -0.57 17.21 -5.07
CA THR A 13 0.33 16.51 -4.14
C THR A 13 1.27 17.47 -3.40
N GLU A 14 1.83 18.48 -4.07
CA GLU A 14 2.77 19.45 -3.49
C GLU A 14 2.13 20.34 -2.39
N LYS A 15 0.90 20.80 -2.62
CA LYS A 15 0.17 21.71 -1.72
C LYS A 15 -0.32 21.00 -0.45
N TYR A 16 -0.64 19.71 -0.54
CA TYR A 16 -1.11 18.90 0.60
C TYR A 16 0.08 18.36 1.41
N LYS A 17 1.17 17.95 0.75
CA LYS A 17 2.45 17.58 1.40
C LYS A 17 3.03 18.76 2.19
N SER A 18 3.06 19.97 1.62
CA SER A 18 3.64 21.13 2.30
C SER A 18 2.77 21.68 3.46
N GLY A 19 1.44 21.55 3.39
CA GLY A 19 0.52 22.08 4.40
C GLY A 19 0.31 21.17 5.62
N LEU A 20 0.26 19.85 5.41
CA LEU A 20 -0.03 18.89 6.47
C LEU A 20 1.23 18.49 7.25
N PHE A 21 2.36 18.32 6.56
CA PHE A 21 3.64 17.91 7.17
C PHE A 21 4.23 18.99 8.09
N LYS A 22 3.92 20.26 7.82
CA LYS A 22 4.27 21.39 8.71
C LYS A 22 3.54 21.38 10.05
N LYS A 23 2.41 20.66 10.15
CA LYS A 23 1.59 20.58 11.38
C LYS A 23 1.87 19.32 12.23
N ILE A 24 2.77 18.44 11.77
CA ILE A 24 3.10 17.20 12.46
C ILE A 24 4.32 17.46 13.37
N PRO A 25 4.26 17.09 14.67
CA PRO A 25 5.41 17.16 15.57
C PRO A 25 6.62 16.38 15.02
N GLU A 26 7.84 16.90 15.17
CA GLU A 26 9.08 16.31 14.61
C GLU A 26 9.21 14.80 14.90
N ALA A 27 8.84 14.38 16.12
CA ALA A 27 8.87 13.00 16.57
C ALA A 27 7.98 12.04 15.73
N ASN A 28 6.92 12.57 15.13
CA ASN A 28 5.94 11.79 14.37
C ASN A 28 6.13 11.89 12.86
N LYS A 29 7.09 12.68 12.36
CA LYS A 29 7.33 12.86 10.92
C LYS A 29 7.84 11.58 10.23
N LYS A 30 8.56 10.71 10.95
CA LYS A 30 9.01 9.40 10.45
C LYS A 30 7.85 8.40 10.30
N ALA A 31 6.92 8.40 11.26
CA ALA A 31 5.68 7.61 11.19
C ALA A 31 4.71 8.16 10.14
N ALA A 32 4.63 9.49 10.00
CA ALA A 32 3.88 10.13 8.93
C ALA A 32 4.47 9.77 7.57
N GLY A 33 5.80 9.81 7.41
CA GLY A 33 6.51 9.32 6.23
C GLY A 33 6.08 7.90 5.83
N ARG A 34 5.95 6.98 6.80
CA ARG A 34 5.38 5.63 6.60
C ARG A 34 3.90 5.66 6.22
N MET A 35 3.08 6.55 6.79
CA MET A 35 1.69 6.72 6.38
C MET A 35 1.57 7.14 4.90
N TRP A 36 2.48 7.98 4.37
CA TRP A 36 2.41 8.42 2.98
C TRP A 36 2.79 7.33 1.97
N TYR A 37 3.61 6.34 2.35
CA TYR A 37 3.83 5.13 1.55
C TYR A 37 2.61 4.21 1.59
N ASN A 38 1.94 4.07 2.75
CA ASN A 38 0.78 3.19 2.91
C ASN A 38 -0.53 3.76 2.33
N THR A 39 -0.66 5.08 2.12
CA THR A 39 -1.89 5.71 1.56
C THR A 39 -1.87 5.93 0.04
N GLY A 40 -0.90 5.34 -0.67
CA GLY A 40 -0.90 5.28 -2.12
C GLY A 40 -0.16 6.43 -2.82
N TRP A 41 0.45 6.06 -3.95
CA TRP A 41 1.19 6.87 -4.92
C TRP A 41 2.71 6.99 -4.67
N GLY A 42 3.41 5.84 -4.71
CA GLY A 42 4.86 5.76 -4.92
C GLY A 42 5.43 4.37 -4.59
N GLY A 43 5.53 3.48 -5.58
CA GLY A 43 5.99 2.10 -5.38
C GLY A 43 7.51 1.90 -5.44
N ARG A 44 7.90 0.74 -4.89
CA ARG A 44 9.22 0.09 -4.62
C ARG A 44 9.56 -0.04 -3.14
N MET A 45 8.68 -0.71 -2.39
CA MET A 45 8.93 -1.19 -1.02
C MET A 45 9.98 -2.31 -1.00
N SER A 46 10.65 -2.53 0.13
CA SER A 46 11.56 -3.67 0.33
C SER A 46 10.83 -4.96 0.68
N GLU A 47 11.50 -6.10 0.55
CA GLU A 47 10.96 -7.41 0.94
C GLU A 47 10.57 -7.45 2.43
N GLU A 48 11.39 -6.86 3.30
CA GLU A 48 11.11 -6.78 4.74
C GLU A 48 9.85 -5.95 5.03
N GLU A 49 9.61 -4.88 4.26
CA GLU A 49 8.41 -4.06 4.41
C GLU A 49 7.17 -4.84 3.96
N PHE A 50 7.25 -5.63 2.90
CA PHE A 50 6.15 -6.53 2.51
C PHE A 50 5.83 -7.53 3.61
N ARG A 51 6.84 -8.17 4.21
CA ARG A 51 6.64 -9.11 5.32
C ARG A 51 6.00 -8.45 6.53
N GLN A 52 6.38 -7.21 6.83
CA GLN A 52 5.75 -6.45 7.91
C GLN A 52 4.28 -6.20 7.63
N GLU A 53 3.92 -5.68 6.45
CA GLU A 53 2.52 -5.40 6.13
C GLU A 53 1.66 -6.66 6.01
N ILE A 54 2.21 -7.77 5.51
CA ILE A 54 1.55 -9.09 5.52
C ILE A 54 1.21 -9.51 6.95
N ASN A 55 2.18 -9.40 7.88
CA ASN A 55 1.96 -9.75 9.28
C ASN A 55 0.91 -8.85 9.93
N ARG A 56 0.92 -7.54 9.62
CA ARG A 56 -0.09 -6.61 10.13
C ARG A 56 -1.49 -6.96 9.65
N LEU A 57 -1.62 -7.34 8.37
CA LEU A 57 -2.90 -7.76 7.80
C LEU A 57 -3.38 -9.09 8.40
N ARG A 58 -2.49 -10.07 8.54
CA ARG A 58 -2.75 -11.37 9.20
C ARG A 58 -3.19 -11.21 10.65
N ASN A 59 -2.49 -10.35 11.40
CA ASN A 59 -2.75 -10.08 12.81
C ASN A 59 -3.96 -9.16 13.05
N ARG A 60 -4.69 -8.77 11.98
CA ARG A 60 -5.81 -7.82 12.04
C ARG A 60 -5.44 -6.44 12.61
N GLU A 61 -4.17 -6.05 12.53
CA GLU A 61 -3.73 -4.68 12.86
C GLU A 61 -4.12 -3.67 11.79
N ILE A 62 -4.28 -4.15 10.55
CA ILE A 62 -4.88 -3.43 9.42
C ILE A 62 -5.96 -4.31 8.79
N GLU A 63 -7.03 -3.70 8.30
CA GLU A 63 -8.12 -4.40 7.62
C GLU A 63 -7.82 -4.68 6.14
N GLU A 64 -7.10 -3.75 5.49
CA GLU A 64 -6.79 -3.80 4.07
C GLU A 64 -5.32 -3.42 3.82
N LEU A 65 -4.70 -4.10 2.85
CA LEU A 65 -3.37 -3.75 2.32
C LEU A 65 -3.47 -3.37 0.84
N PHE A 66 -3.04 -2.16 0.49
CA PHE A 66 -2.98 -1.72 -0.90
C PHE A 66 -1.58 -1.93 -1.49
N VAL A 67 -1.51 -2.69 -2.58
CA VAL A 67 -0.28 -2.97 -3.32
C VAL A 67 -0.32 -2.22 -4.65
N SER A 68 0.72 -1.44 -4.90
CA SER A 68 0.84 -0.69 -6.15
C SER A 68 1.06 -1.62 -7.34
N ARG A 69 0.85 -1.13 -8.57
CA ARG A 69 1.10 -1.94 -9.77
C ARG A 69 2.59 -2.26 -9.89
N GLU A 70 3.42 -1.31 -9.49
CA GLU A 70 4.87 -1.36 -9.54
C GLU A 70 5.43 -2.36 -8.51
N ASP A 71 4.80 -2.48 -7.34
CA ASP A 71 5.21 -3.42 -6.27
C ASP A 71 4.63 -4.82 -6.43
N PHE A 72 3.58 -4.99 -7.24
CA PHE A 72 2.79 -6.21 -7.28
C PHE A 72 3.64 -7.47 -7.46
N MET A 73 4.59 -7.45 -8.39
CA MET A 73 5.40 -8.65 -8.69
C MET A 73 6.34 -9.03 -7.55
N ASP A 74 6.90 -8.04 -6.84
CA ASP A 74 7.83 -8.31 -5.74
C ASP A 74 7.06 -8.66 -4.45
N PHE A 75 5.95 -7.98 -4.19
CA PHE A 75 5.01 -8.36 -3.13
C PHE A 75 4.50 -9.78 -3.32
N TRP A 76 4.10 -10.15 -4.55
CA TRP A 76 3.55 -11.48 -4.84
C TRP A 76 4.52 -12.60 -4.49
N LYS A 77 5.82 -12.44 -4.82
CA LYS A 77 6.86 -13.42 -4.46
C LYS A 77 6.94 -13.67 -2.96
N VAL A 78 6.80 -12.61 -2.15
CA VAL A 78 6.80 -12.71 -0.69
C VAL A 78 5.52 -13.36 -0.20
N LEU A 79 4.36 -12.95 -0.72
CA LEU A 79 3.07 -13.45 -0.30
C LEU A 79 2.92 -14.96 -0.53
N VAL A 80 3.25 -15.46 -1.72
CA VAL A 80 3.09 -16.90 -2.03
C VAL A 80 4.05 -17.82 -1.28
N ALA A 81 5.08 -17.25 -0.63
CA ALA A 81 5.99 -17.99 0.22
C ALA A 81 5.45 -18.20 1.64
N GLU A 82 4.38 -17.49 2.03
CA GLU A 82 3.73 -17.67 3.33
C GLU A 82 2.85 -18.93 3.33
N GLU A 83 2.85 -19.70 4.43
CA GLU A 83 2.13 -20.98 4.51
C GLU A 83 0.61 -20.83 4.40
N ASP A 84 0.09 -19.69 4.87
CA ASP A 84 -1.33 -19.33 4.89
C ASP A 84 -1.72 -18.42 3.73
N PHE A 85 -0.94 -18.32 2.65
CA PHE A 85 -1.17 -17.35 1.56
C PHE A 85 -2.59 -17.43 0.96
N LYS A 86 -3.24 -18.60 1.02
CA LYS A 86 -4.64 -18.80 0.57
C LYS A 86 -5.68 -18.02 1.37
N HIS A 87 -5.34 -17.56 2.57
CA HIS A 87 -6.17 -16.68 3.37
C HIS A 87 -6.12 -15.23 2.89
N PHE A 88 -5.18 -14.88 2.00
CA PHE A 88 -5.05 -13.53 1.46
C PHE A 88 -5.83 -13.41 0.14
N ARG A 89 -6.92 -12.66 0.18
CA ARG A 89 -7.75 -12.41 -0.99
C ARG A 89 -7.34 -11.11 -1.68
N GLY A 90 -6.85 -11.23 -2.91
CA GLY A 90 -6.50 -10.11 -3.78
C GLY A 90 -7.70 -9.61 -4.61
N ILE A 91 -8.04 -8.34 -4.47
CA ILE A 91 -9.08 -7.65 -5.24
C ILE A 91 -8.40 -6.69 -6.22
N ALA A 92 -8.41 -7.05 -7.50
CA ALA A 92 -7.84 -6.22 -8.54
C ALA A 92 -8.61 -4.90 -8.71
N LEU A 93 -7.90 -3.78 -8.69
CA LEU A 93 -8.45 -2.44 -8.84
C LEU A 93 -8.13 -1.85 -10.22
N ARG A 94 -8.90 -0.83 -10.60
CA ARG A 94 -8.64 -0.08 -11.83
C ARG A 94 -7.27 0.59 -11.76
N GLY A 95 -6.46 0.39 -12.80
CA GLY A 95 -5.09 0.92 -12.86
C GLY A 95 -4.00 -0.11 -12.55
N GLY A 96 -4.36 -1.35 -12.23
CA GLY A 96 -3.41 -2.44 -11.98
C GLY A 96 -2.90 -2.51 -10.55
N HIS A 97 -3.50 -1.74 -9.64
CA HIS A 97 -3.30 -1.89 -8.19
C HIS A 97 -4.13 -3.06 -7.66
N VAL A 98 -3.74 -3.60 -6.51
CA VAL A 98 -4.46 -4.69 -5.86
C VAL A 98 -4.70 -4.34 -4.40
N ARG A 99 -5.91 -4.56 -3.90
CA ARG A 99 -6.23 -4.51 -2.47
C ARG A 99 -6.27 -5.93 -1.94
N TYR A 100 -5.58 -6.20 -0.84
CA TYR A 100 -5.63 -7.47 -0.12
C TYR A 100 -6.42 -7.35 1.17
N ILE A 101 -7.18 -8.39 1.48
CA ILE A 101 -7.81 -8.64 2.78
C ILE A 101 -7.42 -10.02 3.28
N TYR A 102 -7.40 -10.22 4.60
CA TYR A 102 -7.19 -11.53 5.20
C TYR A 102 -8.53 -12.18 5.57
N LEU A 103 -8.69 -13.47 5.26
CA LEU A 103 -9.89 -14.26 5.51
C LEU A 103 -9.64 -15.29 6.61
N ASP A 104 -10.65 -15.57 7.42
CA ASP A 104 -10.53 -16.61 8.46
C ASP A 104 -10.48 -18.02 7.84
N GLU A 105 -11.14 -18.20 6.69
CA GLU A 105 -11.11 -19.43 5.89
C GLU A 105 -10.35 -19.18 4.58
N PRO A 106 -9.54 -20.14 4.11
CA PRO A 106 -8.78 -19.99 2.87
C PRO A 106 -9.72 -20.00 1.65
N GLU A 107 -9.40 -19.19 0.63
CA GLU A 107 -10.02 -19.38 -0.69
C GLU A 107 -9.48 -20.69 -1.31
N ILE A 108 -10.42 -21.54 -1.76
CA ILE A 108 -10.21 -22.94 -2.17
C ILE A 108 -9.31 -23.04 -3.40
#